data_AF-A0A935Z7A2-F1
#
_entry.id   AF-A0A935Z7A2-F1
#
_cell.length_a   1.000
_cell.length_b   1.000
_cell.length_c   1.000
_cell.angle_alpha   90.00
_cell.angle_beta   90.00
_cell.angle_gamma   90.00
#
_symmetry.space_group_name_H-M   'P 1'
#
loop_
_entity.id
_entity.type
_entity.pdbx_description
1 polymer ?
#
loop_
_entity_poly.entity_id
_entity_poly.type
_entity_poly.pdbx_seq_one_letter_code
_entity_poly.pdbx_strand_id
1 'polypeptide(L)'
;MMTTTFRAALVSLPLLALAALSGCAAEASDEPEVTESEDALAAKADEHWFYNGALPALEQPAVTVSLKGHTARLTGLLPTGKELPALPHVKTSVENGRVRVDAVYPIATARPGKSNSRPGTYAFHWAKPYRPDGSAFTQDEGEHFVPWGGFPFIAYDGGIALHGPITATDNAAPGELSVWVLKRGTVSGGCNRMLGEHVVELTHAIGVDMRKVYGANVGFRPATPAKVTVVADYDKYDGKLVDVDYPTDVGVVRPGKVVGADKVAMFGSWVASELPNGQDLPPNMKWEGGVANDWYVFAEHVLPNTVCSAPKSDLTKLKAFVARKGGVPMNFCAKKACYLDAIRAGREPSCR
;
A
#
# COMPACT_ATOMS: atom_id res chain seq x y z
N MET A 1 18.00 -16.99 -64.34
CA MET A 1 17.70 -18.19 -65.13
C MET A 1 18.89 -19.13 -65.06
N MET A 2 18.81 -20.21 -64.29
CA MET A 2 19.56 -21.46 -64.53
C MET A 2 18.93 -22.58 -63.69
N THR A 3 17.99 -23.26 -64.35
CA THR A 3 17.71 -24.71 -64.37
C THR A 3 18.23 -25.64 -63.25
N THR A 4 17.28 -26.15 -62.47
CA THR A 4 16.87 -27.57 -62.30
C THR A 4 17.91 -28.69 -62.02
N THR A 5 17.83 -29.20 -60.78
CA THR A 5 17.55 -30.59 -60.33
C THR A 5 18.26 -31.81 -60.93
N PHE A 6 18.81 -32.65 -60.02
CA PHE A 6 18.67 -34.11 -60.06
C PHE A 6 18.30 -34.69 -58.68
N ARG A 7 17.19 -35.45 -58.69
CA ARG A 7 16.66 -36.45 -57.73
C ARG A 7 17.36 -37.81 -58.05
N ALA A 8 17.42 -38.88 -57.26
CA ALA A 8 16.88 -39.30 -55.96
C ALA A 8 17.53 -40.66 -55.55
N ALA A 9 17.23 -41.07 -54.29
CA ALA A 9 16.86 -42.44 -53.86
C ALA A 9 17.96 -43.53 -53.71
N LEU A 10 17.92 -44.48 -52.76
CA LEU A 10 16.85 -45.01 -51.89
C LEU A 10 17.48 -45.86 -50.73
N VAL A 11 16.80 -45.91 -49.58
CA VAL A 11 16.62 -47.03 -48.60
C VAL A 11 17.82 -47.58 -47.78
N SER A 12 17.73 -47.41 -46.45
CA SER A 12 17.57 -48.54 -45.49
C SER A 12 17.18 -48.06 -44.08
N LEU A 13 16.02 -48.54 -43.63
CA LEU A 13 15.59 -48.74 -42.22
C LEU A 13 15.29 -50.25 -42.12
N PRO A 14 15.18 -50.90 -40.93
CA PRO A 14 15.37 -50.42 -39.56
C PRO A 14 16.19 -51.40 -38.66
N LEU A 15 16.50 -51.03 -37.41
CA LEU A 15 16.34 -51.97 -36.28
C LEU A 15 16.17 -51.19 -34.95
N LEU A 16 15.09 -51.50 -34.25
CA LEU A 16 14.76 -51.09 -32.89
C LEU A 16 15.81 -51.60 -31.88
N ALA A 17 16.17 -50.75 -30.91
CA ALA A 17 16.55 -51.21 -29.58
C ALA A 17 16.09 -50.19 -28.53
N LEU A 18 15.11 -50.64 -27.74
CA LEU A 18 14.56 -50.02 -26.55
C LEU A 18 15.60 -50.10 -25.43
N ALA A 19 15.93 -48.99 -24.77
CA ALA A 19 16.62 -49.01 -23.48
C ALA A 19 16.14 -47.85 -22.61
N ALA A 20 15.78 -48.21 -21.38
CA ALA A 20 14.93 -47.49 -20.46
C ALA A 20 15.61 -46.30 -19.77
N LEU A 21 14.76 -45.33 -19.42
CA LEU A 21 15.03 -44.20 -18.55
C LEU A 21 15.51 -44.64 -17.16
N SER A 22 16.59 -44.02 -16.68
CA SER A 22 16.77 -43.71 -15.26
C SER A 22 17.53 -42.39 -15.15
N GLY A 23 16.76 -41.29 -15.12
CA GLY A 23 17.28 -39.97 -14.77
C GLY A 23 17.45 -39.88 -13.26
N CYS A 24 18.63 -39.40 -12.85
CA CYS A 24 18.98 -39.14 -11.46
C CYS A 24 17.99 -38.15 -10.83
N ALA A 25 17.53 -38.52 -9.63
CA ALA A 25 16.70 -37.74 -8.76
C ALA A 25 17.42 -36.47 -8.28
N ALA A 26 16.81 -35.31 -8.54
CA ALA A 26 16.90 -34.14 -7.69
C ALA A 26 15.56 -34.02 -6.99
N GLU A 27 15.59 -33.96 -5.66
CA GLU A 27 14.42 -33.93 -4.78
C GLU A 27 13.48 -32.80 -5.17
N ALA A 28 12.22 -33.17 -5.46
CA ALA A 28 11.14 -32.23 -5.61
C ALA A 28 10.88 -31.56 -4.26
N SER A 29 11.22 -30.28 -4.14
CA SER A 29 10.67 -29.41 -3.11
C SER A 29 9.20 -29.16 -3.46
N ASP A 30 8.29 -29.82 -2.75
CA ASP A 30 6.84 -29.51 -2.72
C ASP A 30 6.60 -28.14 -2.03
N GLU A 31 7.08 -27.06 -2.64
CA GLU A 31 6.61 -25.71 -2.37
C GLU A 31 5.43 -25.45 -3.33
N PRO A 32 4.23 -25.05 -2.86
CA PRO A 32 3.14 -24.74 -3.77
C PRO A 32 3.54 -23.55 -4.64
N GLU A 33 3.60 -23.78 -5.95
CA GLU A 33 3.74 -22.75 -6.96
C GLU A 33 2.49 -21.86 -6.91
N VAL A 34 2.57 -20.72 -6.20
CA VAL A 34 1.48 -19.76 -6.11
C VAL A 34 1.46 -18.94 -7.39
N THR A 35 0.92 -19.51 -8.46
CA THR A 35 0.55 -18.76 -9.66
C THR A 35 -0.83 -18.15 -9.46
N GLU A 36 -0.93 -17.08 -8.66
CA GLU A 36 -2.15 -16.27 -8.64
C GLU A 36 -2.24 -15.51 -9.98
N SER A 37 -3.27 -15.81 -10.78
CA SER A 37 -3.49 -15.18 -12.10
C SER A 37 -3.88 -13.70 -11.95
N GLU A 38 -3.77 -12.92 -13.03
CA GLU A 38 -4.19 -11.51 -13.07
C GLU A 38 -5.67 -11.33 -12.67
N ASP A 39 -6.52 -12.32 -12.97
CA ASP A 39 -7.92 -12.39 -12.50
C ASP A 39 -8.02 -12.50 -10.97
N ALA A 40 -7.07 -13.16 -10.31
CA ALA A 40 -7.02 -13.25 -8.84
C ALA A 40 -6.63 -11.92 -8.19
N LEU A 41 -5.97 -11.01 -8.92
CA LEU A 41 -5.62 -9.67 -8.44
C LEU A 41 -6.72 -8.63 -8.70
N ALA A 42 -7.45 -8.72 -9.83
CA ALA A 42 -8.70 -7.98 -10.04
C ALA A 42 -9.78 -8.39 -9.01
N ALA A 43 -9.77 -9.64 -8.55
CA ALA A 43 -10.64 -10.12 -7.47
C ALA A 43 -10.29 -9.57 -6.07
N LYS A 44 -9.14 -8.89 -5.89
CA LYS A 44 -8.75 -8.24 -4.61
C LYS A 44 -9.32 -6.83 -4.46
N ALA A 45 -9.99 -6.30 -5.49
CA ALA A 45 -10.87 -5.16 -5.33
C ALA A 45 -12.03 -5.58 -4.39
N ASP A 46 -12.32 -4.80 -3.33
CA ASP A 46 -13.24 -5.10 -2.22
C ASP A 46 -12.71 -5.83 -0.98
N GLU A 47 -11.42 -6.13 -0.84
CA GLU A 47 -10.96 -6.79 0.40
C GLU A 47 -10.98 -5.87 1.62
N HIS A 48 -11.09 -6.47 2.82
CA HIS A 48 -10.93 -5.72 4.06
C HIS A 48 -9.47 -5.78 4.51
N TRP A 49 -8.85 -4.62 4.65
CA TRP A 49 -7.44 -4.50 5.01
C TRP A 49 -7.21 -4.46 6.52
N PHE A 50 -6.09 -5.02 6.96
CA PHE A 50 -5.67 -5.11 8.35
C PHE A 50 -4.25 -4.60 8.53
N TYR A 51 -4.04 -3.84 9.60
CA TYR A 51 -2.71 -3.38 10.00
C TYR A 51 -2.12 -4.32 11.06
N ASN A 52 -0.90 -4.77 10.83
CA ASN A 52 -0.14 -5.64 11.72
C ASN A 52 1.31 -5.16 11.92
N GLY A 53 1.60 -3.94 11.47
CA GLY A 53 2.90 -3.29 11.64
C GLY A 53 3.15 -2.79 13.06
N ALA A 54 4.33 -2.20 13.25
CA ALA A 54 4.84 -1.82 14.56
C ALA A 54 4.39 -0.43 15.04
N LEU A 55 3.88 0.44 14.17
CA LEU A 55 3.46 1.79 14.52
C LEU A 55 2.08 1.75 15.22
N PRO A 56 1.99 2.01 16.53
CA PRO A 56 0.70 1.96 17.23
C PRO A 56 -0.14 3.20 16.92
N ALA A 57 -1.40 3.18 17.34
CA ALA A 57 -2.17 4.40 17.54
C ALA A 57 -1.37 5.40 18.40
N LEU A 58 -1.14 6.60 17.87
CA LEU A 58 -0.42 7.66 18.55
C LEU A 58 -1.36 8.44 19.47
N GLU A 59 -0.82 8.95 20.57
CA GLU A 59 -1.47 9.97 21.38
C GLU A 59 -1.35 11.32 20.68
N GLN A 60 -2.43 12.11 20.69
CA GLN A 60 -2.49 13.44 20.07
C GLN A 60 -2.00 13.46 18.61
N PRO A 61 -2.56 12.60 17.73
CA PRO A 61 -2.14 12.55 16.34
C PRO A 61 -2.52 13.85 15.61
N ALA A 62 -1.68 14.27 14.67
CA ALA A 62 -1.96 15.32 13.71
C ALA A 62 -1.32 14.98 12.36
N VAL A 63 -1.91 15.46 11.28
CA VAL A 63 -1.41 15.21 9.92
C VAL A 63 -1.17 16.54 9.21
N THR A 64 0.02 16.73 8.65
CA THR A 64 0.33 17.84 7.76
C THR A 64 0.44 17.33 6.33
N VAL A 65 -0.43 17.82 5.46
CA VAL A 65 -0.40 17.58 4.01
C VAL A 65 0.35 18.72 3.33
N SER A 66 1.46 18.41 2.66
CA SER A 66 2.18 19.35 1.80
C SER A 66 1.79 19.15 0.35
N LEU A 67 1.11 20.14 -0.24
CA LEU A 67 0.65 20.05 -1.62
C LEU A 67 1.82 20.10 -2.62
N LYS A 68 2.81 20.96 -2.38
CA LYS A 68 4.02 21.07 -3.22
C LYS A 68 5.03 19.95 -2.94
N GLY A 69 5.12 19.50 -1.69
CA GLY A 69 5.99 18.39 -1.32
C GLY A 69 5.43 17.04 -1.73
N HIS A 70 4.12 16.92 -2.01
CA HIS A 70 3.45 15.64 -2.24
C HIS A 70 3.72 14.65 -1.10
N THR A 71 3.60 15.13 0.15
CA THR A 71 3.78 14.33 1.36
C THR A 71 2.62 14.54 2.34
N ALA A 72 2.33 13.50 3.12
CA ALA A 72 1.54 13.59 4.34
C ALA A 72 2.42 13.19 5.52
N ARG A 73 2.69 14.13 6.44
CA ARG A 73 3.41 13.85 7.68
C ARG A 73 2.43 13.64 8.82
N LEU A 74 2.37 12.42 9.35
CA LEU A 74 1.77 12.11 10.62
C LEU A 74 2.74 12.49 11.74
N THR A 75 2.22 13.13 12.77
CA THR A 75 2.96 13.43 13.98
C THR A 75 2.12 13.09 15.21
N GLY A 76 2.72 12.48 16.23
CA GLY A 76 2.02 12.14 17.48
C GLY A 76 2.98 11.75 18.59
N LEU A 77 2.46 11.48 19.78
CA LEU A 77 3.24 10.94 20.90
C LEU A 77 3.10 9.42 20.93
N LEU A 78 4.21 8.71 21.10
CA LEU A 78 4.18 7.27 21.31
C LEU A 78 3.52 6.98 22.67
N PRO A 79 2.58 6.01 22.76
CA PRO A 79 1.97 5.66 24.03
C PRO A 79 3.00 5.24 25.08
N THR A 80 2.74 5.60 26.33
CA THR A 80 3.69 5.29 27.43
C THR A 80 3.92 3.78 27.56
N GLY A 81 5.19 3.37 27.68
CA GLY A 81 5.57 1.97 27.79
C GLY A 81 5.53 1.18 26.48
N LYS A 82 5.31 1.84 25.33
CA LYS A 82 5.51 1.24 24.01
C LYS A 82 6.92 1.52 23.51
N GLU A 83 7.48 0.53 22.83
CA GLU A 83 8.70 0.66 22.06
C GLU A 83 8.34 0.69 20.58
N LEU A 84 9.11 1.45 19.80
CA LEU A 84 8.96 1.53 18.36
C LEU A 84 10.28 1.11 17.73
N PRO A 85 10.32 0.02 16.93
CA PRO A 85 11.52 -0.33 16.18
C PRO A 85 11.86 0.78 15.18
N ALA A 86 13.09 0.77 14.67
CA ALA A 86 13.46 1.64 13.56
C ALA A 86 12.60 1.31 12.34
N LEU A 87 11.80 2.28 11.88
CA LEU A 87 11.00 2.19 10.66
C LEU A 87 11.54 3.22 9.66
N PRO A 88 11.65 2.87 8.37
CA PRO A 88 12.34 3.71 7.38
C PRO A 88 11.68 5.10 7.21
N HIS A 89 10.36 5.14 7.31
CA HIS A 89 9.56 6.35 7.13
C HIS A 89 9.32 7.14 8.41
N VAL A 90 9.96 6.75 9.52
CA VAL A 90 9.75 7.34 10.85
C VAL A 90 11.03 7.97 11.39
N LYS A 91 10.89 9.15 11.98
CA LYS A 91 11.88 9.74 12.89
C LYS A 91 11.26 9.91 14.26
N THR A 92 12.10 9.81 15.28
CA THR A 92 11.69 10.04 16.67
C THR A 92 12.52 11.14 17.30
N SER A 93 11.90 11.87 18.21
CA SER A 93 12.55 12.86 19.05
C SER A 93 11.95 12.79 20.46
N VAL A 94 12.59 13.45 21.42
CA VAL A 94 12.08 13.54 22.80
C VAL A 94 11.46 14.92 23.00
N GLU A 95 10.17 14.94 23.36
CA GLU A 95 9.42 16.15 23.68
C GLU A 95 8.82 16.00 25.07
N ASN A 96 9.24 16.82 26.03
CA ASN A 96 8.75 16.80 27.41
C ASN A 96 8.83 15.39 28.07
N GLY A 97 9.91 14.65 27.80
CA GLY A 97 10.12 13.29 28.31
C GLY A 97 9.26 12.21 27.66
N ARG A 98 8.47 12.55 26.63
CA ARG A 98 7.71 11.63 25.79
C ARG A 98 8.40 11.46 24.44
N VAL A 99 8.24 10.29 23.83
CA VAL A 99 8.74 10.04 22.47
C VAL A 99 7.75 10.63 21.47
N ARG A 100 8.18 11.66 20.74
CA ARG A 100 7.49 12.21 19.58
C ARG A 100 7.85 11.36 18.36
N VAL A 101 6.83 11.02 17.58
CA VAL A 101 6.94 10.24 16.35
C VAL A 101 6.52 11.12 15.19
N ASP A 102 7.36 11.20 14.17
CA ASP A 102 7.08 11.83 12.88
C ASP A 102 7.23 10.79 11.78
N ALA A 103 6.11 10.46 11.12
CA ALA A 103 6.04 9.49 10.03
C ALA A 103 5.63 10.22 8.74
N VAL A 104 6.35 10.02 7.65
CA VAL A 104 6.08 10.72 6.38
C VAL A 104 5.71 9.72 5.29
N TYR A 105 4.59 9.99 4.62
CA TYR A 105 4.07 9.18 3.53
C TYR A 105 4.07 9.97 2.21
N PRO A 106 4.42 9.34 1.07
CA PRO A 106 4.19 9.92 -0.24
C PRO A 106 2.68 10.03 -0.51
N ILE A 107 2.27 11.12 -1.16
CA ILE A 107 0.88 11.28 -1.61
C ILE A 107 0.81 11.74 -3.07
N ALA A 108 -0.32 11.53 -3.70
CA ALA A 108 -0.68 12.21 -4.93
C ALA A 108 -1.75 13.28 -4.66
N THR A 109 -1.58 14.43 -5.30
CA THR A 109 -2.45 15.60 -5.20
C THR A 109 -3.15 15.84 -6.54
N ALA A 110 -3.99 16.87 -6.62
CA ALA A 110 -4.82 17.15 -7.78
C ALA A 110 -4.01 17.32 -9.07
N ARG A 111 -4.48 16.67 -10.15
CA ARG A 111 -3.97 16.85 -11.51
C ARG A 111 -4.36 18.22 -12.09
N PRO A 112 -3.69 18.72 -13.14
CA PRO A 112 -4.10 19.93 -13.84
C PRO A 112 -5.60 19.90 -14.21
N GLY A 113 -6.31 21.01 -13.95
CA GLY A 113 -7.76 21.10 -14.16
C GLY A 113 -8.62 20.57 -13.00
N LYS A 114 -8.01 19.99 -11.96
CA LYS A 114 -8.69 19.62 -10.70
C LYS A 114 -8.13 20.44 -9.54
N SER A 115 -8.87 20.50 -8.43
CA SER A 115 -8.52 21.35 -7.28
C SER A 115 -8.21 20.53 -6.04
N ASN A 116 -7.11 20.87 -5.36
CA ASN A 116 -6.81 20.38 -4.02
C ASN A 116 -7.71 21.05 -2.97
N SER A 117 -7.73 20.50 -1.75
CA SER A 117 -8.13 21.27 -0.57
C SER A 117 -7.37 22.59 -0.50
N ARG A 118 -8.06 23.65 -0.08
CA ARG A 118 -7.40 24.93 0.19
C ARG A 118 -6.42 24.78 1.36
N PRO A 119 -5.33 25.56 1.39
CA PRO A 119 -4.47 25.60 2.58
C PRO A 119 -5.26 26.04 3.81
N GLY A 120 -5.06 25.37 4.94
CA GLY A 120 -5.84 25.58 6.14
C GLY A 120 -5.74 24.42 7.12
N THR A 121 -6.36 24.59 8.29
CA THR A 121 -6.49 23.50 9.28
C THR A 121 -7.93 23.02 9.31
N TYR A 122 -8.08 21.71 9.18
CA TYR A 122 -9.32 21.00 9.08
C TYR A 122 -9.54 20.12 10.30
N ALA A 123 -10.77 20.08 10.77
CA ALA A 123 -11.17 19.11 11.78
C ALA A 123 -11.36 17.74 11.12
N PHE A 124 -10.94 16.67 11.80
CA PHE A 124 -11.29 15.32 11.38
C PHE A 124 -12.81 15.18 11.25
N HIS A 125 -13.27 14.69 10.10
CA HIS A 125 -14.68 14.51 9.84
C HIS A 125 -15.11 13.07 10.19
N TRP A 126 -14.68 12.09 9.40
CA TRP A 126 -14.86 10.66 9.68
C TRP A 126 -13.83 9.83 8.91
N ALA A 127 -13.61 8.59 9.33
CA ALA A 127 -12.96 7.56 8.52
C ALA A 127 -13.96 6.46 8.15
N LYS A 128 -13.93 5.95 6.93
CA LYS A 128 -14.55 4.68 6.55
C LYS A 128 -13.42 3.66 6.50
N PRO A 129 -13.24 2.81 7.53
CA PRO A 129 -12.07 1.94 7.60
C PRO A 129 -12.09 0.86 6.50
N TYR A 130 -13.29 0.49 6.03
CA TYR A 130 -13.50 -0.39 4.90
C TYR A 130 -14.39 0.31 3.86
N ARG A 131 -13.77 0.76 2.77
CA ARG A 131 -14.44 1.39 1.62
C ARG A 131 -14.31 0.46 0.40
N PRO A 132 -15.25 -0.48 0.20
CA PRO A 132 -15.28 -1.26 -1.03
C PRO A 132 -15.55 -0.36 -2.24
N ASP A 133 -15.25 -0.89 -3.41
CA ASP A 133 -15.56 -0.32 -4.71
C ASP A 133 -17.05 -0.01 -4.81
N GLY A 134 -17.35 1.04 -5.55
CA GLY A 134 -18.73 1.39 -5.81
C GLY A 134 -18.91 2.81 -6.30
N SER A 135 -20.17 3.18 -6.37
CA SER A 135 -20.59 4.46 -6.91
C SER A 135 -20.16 5.64 -6.02
N ALA A 136 -19.67 6.70 -6.66
CA ALA A 136 -19.48 8.02 -6.09
C ALA A 136 -20.11 9.07 -7.00
N PHE A 137 -20.50 10.20 -6.41
CA PHE A 137 -20.99 11.34 -7.16
C PHE A 137 -19.98 12.48 -7.08
N THR A 138 -19.59 13.04 -8.23
CA THR A 138 -18.91 14.35 -8.30
C THR A 138 -19.75 15.29 -9.15
N GLN A 139 -19.63 16.59 -8.90
CA GLN A 139 -20.37 17.60 -9.67
C GLN A 139 -19.96 17.58 -11.17
N ASP A 140 -18.71 17.24 -11.46
CA ASP A 140 -18.15 17.22 -12.82
C ASP A 140 -18.47 15.93 -13.58
N GLU A 141 -18.49 14.78 -12.90
CA GLU A 141 -18.58 13.45 -13.55
C GLU A 141 -19.93 12.76 -13.28
N GLY A 142 -20.80 13.37 -12.48
CA GLY A 142 -22.05 12.76 -12.05
C GLY A 142 -21.80 11.50 -11.22
N GLU A 143 -22.77 10.58 -11.27
CA GLU A 143 -22.61 9.26 -10.67
C GLU A 143 -21.65 8.41 -11.51
N HIS A 144 -20.59 7.91 -10.89
CA HIS A 144 -19.59 7.08 -11.55
C HIS A 144 -19.03 6.03 -10.59
N PHE A 145 -18.56 4.92 -11.16
CA PHE A 145 -17.90 3.88 -10.39
C PHE A 145 -16.50 4.32 -9.98
N VAL A 146 -16.12 4.03 -8.73
CA VAL A 146 -14.78 4.29 -8.20
C VAL A 146 -14.21 3.02 -7.60
N PRO A 147 -13.03 2.56 -8.08
CA PRO A 147 -12.34 1.40 -7.52
C PRO A 147 -11.57 1.81 -6.26
N TRP A 148 -12.25 1.82 -5.11
CA TRP A 148 -11.68 2.19 -3.81
C TRP A 148 -10.73 1.13 -3.23
N GLY A 149 -10.78 -0.10 -3.75
CA GLY A 149 -9.91 -1.22 -3.38
C GLY A 149 -10.13 -1.74 -1.97
N GLY A 150 -11.23 -1.37 -1.30
CA GLY A 150 -11.46 -1.72 0.11
C GLY A 150 -10.66 -0.89 1.12
N PHE A 151 -9.76 0.00 0.66
CA PHE A 151 -8.88 0.76 1.54
C PHE A 151 -9.62 1.77 2.42
N PRO A 152 -9.03 2.19 3.55
CA PRO A 152 -9.59 3.26 4.34
C PRO A 152 -9.76 4.57 3.57
N PHE A 153 -10.83 5.27 3.88
CA PHE A 153 -11.11 6.63 3.40
C PHE A 153 -11.19 7.58 4.59
N ILE A 154 -10.19 8.44 4.77
CA ILE A 154 -10.08 9.39 5.88
C ILE A 154 -10.55 10.77 5.40
N ALA A 155 -11.83 11.07 5.61
CA ALA A 155 -12.41 12.37 5.28
C ALA A 155 -12.01 13.41 6.33
N TYR A 156 -11.41 14.51 5.86
CA TYR A 156 -11.06 15.64 6.72
C TYR A 156 -11.77 16.96 6.32
N ASP A 157 -12.49 17.00 5.19
CA ASP A 157 -13.25 18.21 4.79
C ASP A 157 -14.62 17.90 4.15
N GLY A 158 -15.31 16.82 4.56
CA GLY A 158 -16.64 16.45 4.03
C GLY A 158 -16.69 16.03 2.55
N GLY A 159 -15.75 16.48 1.71
CA GLY A 159 -15.58 16.15 0.30
C GLY A 159 -14.14 15.86 -0.13
N ILE A 160 -13.14 16.11 0.74
CA ILE A 160 -11.73 15.75 0.49
C ILE A 160 -11.22 14.79 1.58
N ALA A 161 -10.38 13.84 1.16
CA ALA A 161 -9.86 12.77 2.01
C ALA A 161 -8.41 12.39 1.71
N LEU A 162 -7.82 11.70 2.69
CA LEU A 162 -6.66 10.81 2.50
C LEU A 162 -7.20 9.40 2.25
N HIS A 163 -6.85 8.76 1.14
CA HIS A 163 -7.34 7.42 0.81
C HIS A 163 -6.33 6.62 -0.01
N GLY A 164 -6.52 5.30 -0.09
CA GLY A 164 -5.67 4.39 -0.85
C GLY A 164 -5.63 4.70 -2.35
N PRO A 165 -4.72 4.08 -3.10
CA PRO A 165 -4.34 4.52 -4.41
C PRO A 165 -5.40 4.08 -5.42
N ILE A 166 -5.62 4.95 -6.38
CA ILE A 166 -6.45 4.70 -7.54
C ILE A 166 -5.52 5.09 -8.68
N THR A 167 -4.79 4.13 -9.25
CA THR A 167 -4.00 4.42 -10.45
C THR A 167 -4.93 5.02 -11.50
N ALA A 168 -4.45 6.01 -12.24
CA ALA A 168 -5.27 6.85 -13.11
C ALA A 168 -5.77 6.12 -14.38
N THR A 169 -5.37 4.88 -14.57
CA THR A 169 -5.76 3.99 -15.65
C THR A 169 -6.54 2.82 -15.06
N ASP A 170 -7.75 2.60 -15.58
CA ASP A 170 -8.32 1.25 -15.58
C ASP A 170 -7.23 0.33 -16.13
N ASN A 171 -6.83 -0.68 -15.37
CA ASN A 171 -5.88 -1.70 -15.79
C ASN A 171 -6.58 -2.60 -16.83
N ALA A 172 -6.86 -2.06 -18.02
CA ALA A 172 -7.55 -2.74 -19.10
C ALA A 172 -6.60 -3.59 -19.98
N ALA A 173 -5.30 -3.59 -19.70
CA ALA A 173 -4.29 -4.35 -20.44
C ALA A 173 -3.81 -5.56 -19.61
N PRO A 174 -3.95 -6.80 -20.11
CA PRO A 174 -3.33 -7.98 -19.53
C PRO A 174 -1.79 -7.82 -19.53
N GLY A 175 -1.11 -8.18 -18.44
CA GLY A 175 0.35 -8.10 -18.30
C GLY A 175 0.89 -6.89 -17.53
N GLU A 176 0.05 -5.90 -17.18
CA GLU A 176 0.47 -4.76 -16.34
C GLU A 176 0.17 -5.07 -14.87
N LEU A 177 1.24 -5.42 -14.14
CA LEU A 177 1.22 -5.88 -12.75
C LEU A 177 0.28 -5.04 -11.85
N SER A 178 -0.66 -5.73 -11.25
CA SER A 178 -1.78 -5.21 -10.46
C SER A 178 -1.38 -4.91 -9.01
N VAL A 179 -0.39 -4.04 -8.82
CA VAL A 179 -0.15 -3.45 -7.50
C VAL A 179 -0.81 -2.09 -7.46
N TRP A 180 -1.48 -1.82 -6.34
CA TRP A 180 -2.00 -0.53 -5.91
C TRP A 180 -0.84 0.48 -5.73
N VAL A 181 -0.10 0.80 -6.79
CA VAL A 181 1.08 1.67 -6.75
C VAL A 181 0.64 3.11 -6.84
N LEU A 182 1.10 3.93 -5.91
CA LEU A 182 0.92 5.36 -5.97
C LEU A 182 1.99 5.96 -6.89
N LYS A 183 1.57 6.77 -7.86
CA LYS A 183 2.44 7.76 -8.50
C LYS A 183 2.42 9.04 -7.66
N ARG A 184 3.49 9.34 -6.91
CA ARG A 184 3.62 10.60 -6.15
C ARG A 184 3.70 11.77 -7.12
N GLY A 185 2.76 12.71 -7.01
CA GLY A 185 2.65 13.83 -7.95
C GLY A 185 1.20 14.28 -8.16
N THR A 186 0.92 14.90 -9.30
CA THR A 186 -0.37 15.53 -9.61
C THR A 186 -1.27 14.59 -10.43
N VAL A 187 -1.84 13.56 -9.81
CA VAL A 187 -2.68 12.55 -10.51
C VAL A 187 -4.12 12.43 -10.00
N SER A 188 -4.47 13.05 -8.87
CA SER A 188 -5.77 12.85 -8.24
C SER A 188 -6.87 13.77 -8.80
N GLY A 189 -8.13 13.45 -8.49
CA GLY A 189 -9.27 14.32 -8.74
C GLY A 189 -9.45 15.46 -7.72
N GLY A 190 -8.58 15.56 -6.70
CA GLY A 190 -8.66 16.56 -5.63
C GLY A 190 -8.34 16.01 -4.24
N CYS A 191 -8.61 14.72 -4.00
CA CYS A 191 -8.20 14.02 -2.78
C CYS A 191 -6.69 13.74 -2.74
N ASN A 192 -6.17 13.50 -1.54
CA ASN A 192 -4.78 13.08 -1.36
C ASN A 192 -4.73 11.55 -1.41
N ARG A 193 -4.27 10.99 -2.53
CA ARG A 193 -4.13 9.53 -2.68
C ARG A 193 -2.83 9.08 -2.03
N MET A 194 -2.83 7.91 -1.40
CA MET A 194 -1.69 7.31 -0.73
C MET A 194 -1.48 5.90 -1.26
N LEU A 195 -0.34 5.27 -0.99
CA LEU A 195 -0.23 3.80 -1.11
C LEU A 195 -1.23 3.13 -0.17
N GLY A 196 -1.69 1.94 -0.55
CA GLY A 196 -2.79 1.25 0.13
C GLY A 196 -2.42 0.89 1.57
N GLU A 197 -1.23 0.31 1.72
CA GLU A 197 -0.61 -0.01 2.98
C GLU A 197 -0.32 1.21 3.86
N HIS A 198 0.04 2.35 3.25
CA HIS A 198 0.31 3.60 3.98
C HIS A 198 -0.96 4.21 4.53
N VAL A 199 -2.06 4.17 3.79
CA VAL A 199 -3.33 4.66 4.34
C VAL A 199 -3.88 3.72 5.43
N VAL A 200 -3.61 2.42 5.35
CA VAL A 200 -3.98 1.45 6.40
C VAL A 200 -3.19 1.74 7.68
N GLU A 201 -1.88 1.92 7.58
CA GLU A 201 -1.02 2.32 8.71
C GLU A 201 -1.44 3.68 9.28
N LEU A 202 -1.61 4.71 8.43
CA LEU A 202 -2.05 6.03 8.84
C LEU A 202 -3.39 5.97 9.59
N THR A 203 -4.36 5.21 9.06
CA THR A 203 -5.67 5.03 9.68
C THR A 203 -5.54 4.42 11.08
N HIS A 204 -4.69 3.41 11.24
CA HIS A 204 -4.38 2.82 12.54
C HIS A 204 -3.76 3.85 13.49
N ALA A 205 -2.72 4.53 13.00
CA ALA A 205 -1.91 5.44 13.81
C ALA A 205 -2.69 6.69 14.27
N ILE A 206 -3.74 7.12 13.55
CA ILE A 206 -4.65 8.19 13.99
C ILE A 206 -5.78 7.71 14.92
N GLY A 207 -5.76 6.45 15.36
CA GLY A 207 -6.64 5.91 16.40
C GLY A 207 -7.85 5.13 15.90
N VAL A 208 -7.89 4.75 14.62
CA VAL A 208 -8.92 3.83 14.08
C VAL A 208 -8.33 2.43 14.03
N ASP A 209 -8.74 1.56 14.93
CA ASP A 209 -8.13 0.23 15.09
C ASP A 209 -8.33 -0.70 13.86
N MET A 210 -7.39 -0.62 12.92
CA MET A 210 -7.31 -1.46 11.73
C MET A 210 -7.03 -2.95 12.00
N ARG A 211 -7.14 -3.42 13.24
CA ARG A 211 -7.19 -4.86 13.58
C ARG A 211 -8.61 -5.38 13.79
N LYS A 212 -9.62 -4.51 13.62
CA LYS A 212 -11.04 -4.87 13.70
C LYS A 212 -11.65 -5.09 12.32
N VAL A 213 -12.72 -5.87 12.28
CA VAL A 213 -13.56 -6.03 11.08
C VAL A 213 -14.66 -4.98 11.12
N TYR A 214 -14.62 -4.04 10.19
CA TYR A 214 -15.59 -2.97 10.02
C TYR A 214 -16.66 -3.33 8.99
N GLY A 215 -17.84 -2.72 9.16
CA GLY A 215 -18.88 -2.80 8.13
C GLY A 215 -18.51 -1.95 6.92
N ALA A 216 -18.88 -2.41 5.72
CA ALA A 216 -18.69 -1.67 4.48
C ALA A 216 -19.33 -0.28 4.58
N ASN A 217 -18.58 0.75 4.20
CA ASN A 217 -19.05 2.14 4.16
C ASN A 217 -19.50 2.74 5.51
N VAL A 218 -19.22 2.08 6.63
CA VAL A 218 -19.56 2.57 7.97
C VAL A 218 -18.57 3.64 8.40
N GLY A 219 -19.08 4.84 8.68
CA GLY A 219 -18.28 5.95 9.21
C GLY A 219 -17.88 5.69 10.66
N PHE A 220 -16.64 6.04 10.98
CA PHE A 220 -16.04 5.90 12.29
C PHE A 220 -15.31 7.19 12.67
N ARG A 221 -15.35 7.55 13.95
CA ARG A 221 -14.61 8.69 14.49
C ARG A 221 -13.79 8.22 15.71
N PRO A 222 -12.46 8.35 15.69
CA PRO A 222 -11.64 7.97 16.83
C PRO A 222 -11.88 8.92 18.01
N ALA A 223 -11.59 8.44 19.22
CA ALA A 223 -11.80 9.21 20.45
C ALA A 223 -10.96 10.49 20.51
N THR A 224 -9.77 10.47 19.90
CA THR A 224 -8.88 11.62 19.75
C THR A 224 -8.64 11.88 18.27
N PRO A 225 -9.53 12.65 17.60
CA PRO A 225 -9.42 12.85 16.16
C PRO A 225 -8.21 13.69 15.76
N ALA A 226 -7.46 13.21 14.77
CA ALA A 226 -6.31 13.92 14.23
C ALA A 226 -6.72 15.17 13.45
N LYS A 227 -6.17 16.33 13.79
CA LYS A 227 -6.31 17.52 12.94
C LYS A 227 -5.51 17.33 11.65
N VAL A 228 -6.05 17.81 10.54
CA VAL A 228 -5.34 17.80 9.24
C VAL A 228 -5.03 19.23 8.85
N THR A 229 -3.75 19.56 8.70
CA THR A 229 -3.31 20.86 8.18
C THR A 229 -2.83 20.68 6.76
N VAL A 230 -3.41 21.43 5.83
CA VAL A 230 -2.98 21.47 4.42
C VAL A 230 -2.15 22.73 4.20
N VAL A 231 -0.96 22.57 3.65
CA VAL A 231 -0.08 23.68 3.28
C VAL A 231 0.19 23.68 1.78
N ALA A 232 0.22 24.87 1.17
CA ALA A 232 0.55 25.00 -0.26
C ALA A 232 2.02 24.71 -0.56
N ASP A 233 2.93 25.00 0.39
CA ASP A 233 4.38 24.89 0.21
C ASP A 233 4.92 23.57 0.81
N TYR A 234 6.24 23.38 0.76
CA TYR A 234 6.92 22.28 1.43
C TYR A 234 6.71 22.32 2.96
N ASP A 235 6.40 21.17 3.55
CA ASP A 235 6.40 21.01 5.01
C ASP A 235 7.83 21.05 5.58
N LYS A 236 7.95 21.29 6.89
CA LYS A 236 9.23 21.39 7.60
C LYS A 236 9.31 20.44 8.80
N TYR A 237 10.49 19.86 8.97
CA TYR A 237 10.88 19.06 10.13
C TYR A 237 12.23 19.58 10.62
N ASP A 238 12.30 20.03 11.88
CA ASP A 238 13.50 20.63 12.49
C ASP A 238 14.17 21.71 11.60
N GLY A 239 13.35 22.58 11.02
CA GLY A 239 13.80 23.68 10.15
C GLY A 239 14.22 23.25 8.73
N LYS A 240 14.29 21.96 8.43
CA LYS A 240 14.59 21.41 7.09
C LYS A 240 13.31 21.11 6.33
N LEU A 241 13.36 21.19 5.00
CA LEU A 241 12.22 20.81 4.16
C LEU A 241 12.04 19.29 4.19
N VAL A 242 10.80 18.84 4.34
CA VAL A 242 10.47 17.41 4.35
C VAL A 242 10.49 16.86 2.92
N ASP A 243 11.16 15.73 2.73
CA ASP A 243 11.03 14.91 1.53
C ASP A 243 10.91 13.43 1.95
N VAL A 244 10.38 12.62 1.05
CA VAL A 244 10.30 11.17 1.21
C VAL A 244 11.03 10.49 0.06
N ASP A 245 11.73 9.42 0.41
CA ASP A 245 12.44 8.54 -0.51
C ASP A 245 11.42 7.64 -1.22
N TYR A 246 10.84 8.16 -2.30
CA TYR A 246 9.82 7.47 -3.08
C TYR A 246 9.74 8.07 -4.49
N PRO A 247 9.49 7.26 -5.54
CA PRO A 247 9.34 7.72 -6.92
C PRO A 247 8.42 8.92 -7.09
N THR A 248 8.84 9.92 -7.86
CA THR A 248 8.05 11.11 -8.18
C THR A 248 7.72 11.20 -9.67
N ASP A 249 6.58 11.80 -10.02
CA ASP A 249 6.29 12.19 -11.40
C ASP A 249 7.32 13.21 -11.93
N VAL A 250 7.55 13.23 -13.24
CA VAL A 250 8.54 14.08 -13.94
C VAL A 250 8.33 15.56 -13.65
N GLY A 251 7.08 15.99 -13.42
CA GLY A 251 6.72 17.37 -13.09
C GLY A 251 6.94 17.78 -11.63
N VAL A 252 7.28 16.86 -10.73
CA VAL A 252 7.47 17.15 -9.31
C VAL A 252 8.89 17.67 -9.07
N VAL A 253 8.99 18.87 -8.50
CA VAL A 253 10.26 19.44 -8.06
C VAL A 253 10.53 18.97 -6.63
N ARG A 254 11.57 18.17 -6.42
CA ARG A 254 11.97 17.75 -5.06
C ARG A 254 12.61 18.93 -4.30
N PRO A 255 12.39 19.04 -2.97
CA PRO A 255 13.01 20.07 -2.13
C PRO A 255 14.53 20.18 -2.31
N GLY A 256 15.23 19.04 -2.44
CA GLY A 256 16.69 19.01 -2.58
C GLY A 256 17.20 19.73 -3.84
N LYS A 257 16.42 19.73 -4.93
CA LYS A 257 16.73 20.49 -6.15
C LYS A 257 16.58 22.01 -5.95
N VAL A 258 15.79 22.44 -4.97
CA VAL A 258 15.49 23.87 -4.70
C VAL A 258 16.46 24.46 -3.68
N VAL A 259 16.73 23.75 -2.58
CA VAL A 259 17.45 24.29 -1.42
C VAL A 259 18.76 23.57 -1.09
N GLY A 260 19.13 22.54 -1.86
CA GLY A 260 20.28 21.67 -1.56
C GLY A 260 19.92 20.54 -0.58
N ALA A 261 20.60 19.40 -0.71
CA ALA A 261 20.30 18.19 0.06
C ALA A 261 20.51 18.34 1.58
N ASP A 262 21.45 19.20 2.01
CA ASP A 262 21.74 19.44 3.43
C ASP A 262 20.57 20.13 4.17
N LYS A 263 19.72 20.84 3.42
CA LYS A 263 18.51 21.52 3.92
C LYS A 263 17.25 20.66 3.84
N VAL A 264 17.38 19.38 3.50
CA VAL A 264 16.27 18.43 3.41
C VAL A 264 16.35 17.43 4.56
N ALA A 265 15.20 17.17 5.17
CA ALA A 265 14.98 16.03 6.05
C ALA A 265 14.37 14.91 5.20
N MET A 266 15.21 14.03 4.67
CA MET A 266 14.77 12.84 3.94
C MET A 266 14.20 11.80 4.92
N PHE A 267 13.01 11.31 4.66
CA PHE A 267 12.42 10.13 5.29
C PHE A 267 12.46 8.97 4.29
N GLY A 268 12.70 7.75 4.77
CA GLY A 268 12.56 6.56 3.92
C GLY A 268 11.09 6.33 3.53
N SER A 269 10.86 5.39 2.62
CA SER A 269 9.53 4.81 2.37
C SER A 269 9.58 3.31 2.58
N TRP A 270 8.41 2.68 2.51
CA TRP A 270 8.27 1.24 2.53
C TRP A 270 7.12 0.82 1.62
N VAL A 271 7.10 -0.45 1.26
CA VAL A 271 5.98 -1.07 0.55
C VAL A 271 5.62 -2.39 1.19
N ALA A 272 4.32 -2.68 1.24
CA ALA A 272 3.84 -4.01 1.62
C ALA A 272 3.98 -4.94 0.43
N SER A 273 4.26 -6.21 0.71
CA SER A 273 4.22 -7.27 -0.27
C SER A 273 3.58 -8.49 0.38
N GLU A 274 2.78 -9.21 -0.40
CA GLU A 274 2.23 -10.50 0.01
C GLU A 274 3.28 -11.61 -0.07
N LEU A 275 4.30 -11.44 -0.91
CA LEU A 275 5.41 -12.37 -1.05
C LEU A 275 6.64 -11.86 -0.26
N PRO A 276 7.27 -12.66 0.62
CA PRO A 276 8.44 -12.22 1.38
C PRO A 276 9.61 -11.68 0.54
N ASN A 277 9.66 -12.02 -0.76
CA ASN A 277 10.69 -11.60 -1.71
C ASN A 277 10.30 -10.42 -2.62
N GLY A 278 9.10 -9.85 -2.46
CA GLY A 278 8.64 -8.70 -3.25
C GLY A 278 8.42 -8.99 -4.73
N GLN A 279 8.29 -10.25 -5.15
CA GLN A 279 8.06 -10.62 -6.56
C GLN A 279 6.68 -10.20 -7.10
N ASP A 280 5.73 -9.93 -6.21
CA ASP A 280 4.45 -9.31 -6.53
C ASP A 280 4.59 -7.82 -6.83
N LEU A 281 5.72 -7.19 -6.50
CA LEU A 281 6.00 -5.80 -6.82
C LEU A 281 6.54 -5.66 -8.24
N PRO A 282 6.27 -4.54 -8.94
CA PRO A 282 6.73 -4.36 -10.31
C PRO A 282 8.27 -4.42 -10.43
N PRO A 283 8.85 -5.44 -11.09
CA PRO A 283 10.29 -5.69 -11.08
C PRO A 283 11.08 -4.64 -11.88
N ASN A 284 10.40 -3.92 -12.79
CA ASN A 284 10.98 -2.94 -13.71
C ASN A 284 10.62 -1.48 -13.37
N MET A 285 9.93 -1.21 -12.25
CA MET A 285 9.60 0.16 -11.85
C MET A 285 10.79 0.85 -11.18
N LYS A 286 11.81 1.17 -11.97
CA LYS A 286 12.90 2.06 -11.58
C LYS A 286 12.51 3.48 -11.95
N TRP A 287 12.44 4.36 -10.97
CA TRP A 287 12.14 5.78 -11.16
C TRP A 287 13.22 6.63 -10.47
N GLU A 288 13.55 7.79 -11.06
CA GLU A 288 14.37 8.79 -10.38
C GLU A 288 13.64 9.23 -9.10
N GLY A 289 14.26 9.04 -7.93
CA GLY A 289 13.53 9.25 -6.67
C GLY A 289 14.17 8.76 -5.38
N GLY A 290 15.32 8.08 -5.44
CA GLY A 290 16.04 7.55 -4.29
C GLY A 290 16.61 8.61 -3.34
N VAL A 291 17.20 8.16 -2.22
CA VAL A 291 18.23 8.92 -1.49
C VAL A 291 19.33 9.31 -2.49
N ALA A 292 19.75 10.58 -2.50
CA ALA A 292 20.90 11.06 -3.28
C ALA A 292 20.87 10.89 -4.82
N ASN A 293 19.69 10.83 -5.44
CA ASN A 293 19.49 10.56 -6.89
C ASN A 293 19.72 9.11 -7.32
N ASP A 294 19.73 8.16 -6.37
CA ASP A 294 19.73 6.75 -6.70
C ASP A 294 18.35 6.29 -7.20
N TRP A 295 18.31 5.11 -7.81
CA TRP A 295 17.06 4.48 -8.24
C TRP A 295 16.31 3.94 -7.03
N TYR A 296 15.00 4.18 -6.95
CA TYR A 296 14.17 3.50 -5.96
C TYR A 296 13.90 2.05 -6.41
N VAL A 297 14.33 1.08 -5.62
CA VAL A 297 14.12 -0.35 -5.87
C VAL A 297 13.10 -0.90 -4.89
N PHE A 298 11.88 -1.18 -5.37
CA PHE A 298 10.75 -1.60 -4.54
C PHE A 298 11.06 -2.82 -3.63
N ALA A 299 11.76 -3.83 -4.16
CA ALA A 299 12.14 -5.02 -3.40
C ALA A 299 13.02 -4.71 -2.17
N GLU A 300 13.84 -3.66 -2.22
CA GLU A 300 14.69 -3.24 -1.09
C GLU A 300 13.91 -2.52 0.02
N HIS A 301 12.66 -2.14 -0.26
CA HIS A 301 11.80 -1.36 0.62
C HIS A 301 10.62 -2.19 1.18
N VAL A 302 10.65 -3.51 0.98
CA VAL A 302 9.59 -4.42 1.44
C VAL A 302 9.60 -4.52 2.96
N LEU A 303 8.45 -4.25 3.58
CA LEU A 303 8.19 -4.60 4.99
C LEU A 303 7.16 -5.73 5.07
N PRO A 304 7.61 -7.00 5.21
CA PRO A 304 6.72 -8.15 5.12
C PRO A 304 5.74 -8.19 6.30
N ASN A 305 4.54 -8.72 6.07
CA ASN A 305 3.52 -8.96 7.10
C ASN A 305 3.03 -7.70 7.85
N THR A 306 3.32 -6.50 7.35
CA THR A 306 2.92 -5.22 7.95
C THR A 306 1.44 -4.92 7.70
N VAL A 307 0.96 -5.26 6.51
CA VAL A 307 -0.43 -5.13 6.08
C VAL A 307 -0.83 -6.41 5.36
N CYS A 308 -2.09 -6.79 5.51
CA CYS A 308 -2.70 -7.88 4.77
C CYS A 308 -4.19 -7.64 4.65
N SER A 309 -4.87 -8.47 3.88
CA SER A 309 -6.29 -8.36 3.61
C SER A 309 -7.05 -9.64 3.94
N ALA A 310 -8.37 -9.56 4.02
CA ALA A 310 -9.25 -10.72 3.99
C ALA A 310 -10.34 -10.54 2.92
N PRO A 311 -10.68 -11.61 2.18
CA PRO A 311 -11.76 -11.58 1.21
C PRO A 311 -13.10 -11.21 1.85
N LYS A 312 -13.93 -10.51 1.08
CA LYS A 312 -15.30 -10.12 1.47
C LYS A 312 -16.15 -11.30 1.94
N SER A 313 -15.98 -12.46 1.30
CA SER A 313 -16.66 -13.72 1.62
C SER A 313 -16.33 -14.24 3.03
N ASP A 314 -15.16 -13.92 3.57
CA ASP A 314 -14.72 -14.37 4.88
C ASP A 314 -15.10 -13.41 6.01
N LEU A 315 -15.50 -12.16 5.71
CA LEU A 315 -15.70 -11.11 6.72
C LEU A 315 -16.75 -11.46 7.77
N THR A 316 -17.82 -12.15 7.40
CA THR A 316 -18.85 -12.57 8.36
C THR A 316 -18.27 -13.52 9.41
N LYS A 317 -17.52 -14.55 8.98
CA LYS A 317 -16.90 -15.53 9.87
C LYS A 317 -15.74 -14.90 10.65
N LEU A 318 -14.94 -14.08 9.99
CA LEU A 318 -13.83 -13.36 10.61
C LEU A 318 -14.32 -12.38 11.67
N LYS A 319 -15.41 -11.64 11.42
CA LYS A 319 -16.03 -10.73 12.40
C LYS A 319 -16.50 -11.48 13.64
N ALA A 320 -17.11 -12.65 13.49
CA ALA A 320 -17.51 -13.49 14.60
C ALA A 320 -16.31 -14.01 15.41
N PHE A 321 -15.22 -14.38 14.74
CA PHE A 321 -13.96 -14.75 15.41
C PHE A 321 -13.35 -13.57 16.18
N VAL A 322 -13.17 -12.42 15.51
CA VAL A 322 -12.55 -11.22 16.06
C VAL A 322 -13.35 -10.64 17.24
N ALA A 323 -14.69 -10.69 17.20
CA ALA A 323 -15.52 -10.26 18.31
C ALA A 323 -15.22 -11.02 19.61
N ARG A 324 -14.83 -12.30 19.53
CA ARG A 324 -14.45 -13.13 20.69
C ARG A 324 -13.03 -12.85 21.20
N LYS A 325 -12.14 -12.30 20.35
CA LYS A 325 -10.71 -12.09 20.66
C LYS A 325 -10.33 -10.62 20.89
N GLY A 326 -11.22 -9.68 20.57
CA GLY A 326 -10.98 -8.24 20.69
C GLY A 326 -10.18 -7.62 19.52
N GLY A 327 -9.90 -8.38 18.46
CA GLY A 327 -9.08 -7.97 17.31
C GLY A 327 -8.56 -9.19 16.55
N VAL A 328 -8.04 -9.00 15.33
CA VAL A 328 -7.20 -10.01 14.69
C VAL A 328 -5.88 -10.15 15.47
N PRO A 329 -5.31 -11.36 15.62
CA PRO A 329 -4.04 -11.57 16.30
C PRO A 329 -2.87 -10.79 15.69
N MET A 330 -1.83 -10.50 16.49
CA MET A 330 -0.62 -9.76 16.05
C MET A 330 0.24 -10.50 15.02
N ASN A 331 -0.06 -11.76 14.74
CA ASN A 331 0.58 -12.56 13.71
C ASN A 331 -0.41 -12.90 12.58
N PHE A 332 -1.55 -12.21 12.50
CA PHE A 332 -2.60 -12.52 11.52
C PHE A 332 -2.06 -12.46 10.09
N CYS A 333 -1.33 -11.40 9.73
CA CYS A 333 -0.77 -11.29 8.39
C CYS A 333 0.26 -12.37 8.06
N ALA A 334 1.14 -12.67 9.01
CA ALA A 334 2.12 -13.76 8.86
C ALA A 334 1.48 -15.15 8.77
N LYS A 335 0.22 -15.32 9.21
CA LYS A 335 -0.48 -16.61 9.26
C LYS A 335 -1.87 -16.53 8.62
N LYS A 336 -2.04 -15.64 7.64
CA LYS A 336 -3.33 -15.30 7.03
C LYS A 336 -4.05 -16.57 6.57
N ALA A 337 -3.38 -17.42 5.81
CA ALA A 337 -3.92 -18.70 5.33
C ALA A 337 -4.45 -19.58 6.47
N CYS A 338 -3.63 -19.84 7.50
CA CYS A 338 -4.03 -20.66 8.64
C CYS A 338 -5.29 -20.11 9.34
N TYR A 339 -5.36 -18.79 9.57
CA TYR A 339 -6.52 -18.17 10.19
C TYR A 339 -7.77 -18.28 9.32
N LEU A 340 -7.65 -17.90 8.03
CA LEU A 340 -8.77 -17.90 7.09
C LEU A 340 -9.29 -19.32 6.84
N ASP A 341 -8.42 -20.31 6.69
CA ASP A 341 -8.82 -21.70 6.44
C ASP A 341 -9.50 -22.33 7.65
N ALA A 342 -9.02 -22.02 8.87
CA ALA A 342 -9.67 -22.47 10.09
C ALA A 342 -11.09 -21.90 10.22
N ILE A 343 -11.27 -20.59 10.03
CA ILE A 343 -12.60 -19.97 10.12
C ILE A 343 -13.52 -20.46 8.99
N ARG A 344 -13.01 -20.66 7.77
CA ARG A 344 -13.78 -21.20 6.63
C ARG A 344 -14.33 -22.58 6.98
N ALA A 345 -13.49 -23.43 7.59
CA ALA A 345 -13.85 -24.75 8.09
C ALA A 345 -14.68 -24.76 9.38
N GLY A 346 -15.02 -23.60 9.95
CA GLY A 346 -15.79 -23.51 11.21
C GLY A 346 -15.00 -23.99 12.44
N ARG A 347 -13.67 -23.97 12.39
CA ARG A 347 -12.77 -24.40 13.46
C ARG A 347 -12.13 -23.19 14.15
N GLU A 348 -11.69 -23.39 15.39
CA GLU A 348 -10.88 -22.39 16.09
C GLU A 348 -9.45 -22.40 15.50
N PRO A 349 -8.91 -21.24 15.08
CA PRO A 349 -7.54 -21.16 14.56
C PRO A 349 -6.51 -21.56 15.63
N SER A 350 -5.61 -22.49 15.28
CA SER A 350 -4.48 -22.93 16.11
C SER A 350 -3.14 -22.56 15.47
N CYS A 351 -3.06 -21.33 14.98
CA CYS A 351 -1.90 -20.80 14.25
C CYS A 351 -0.80 -20.37 15.25
N ARG A 352 -0.10 -21.36 15.81
CA ARG A 352 1.03 -21.15 16.74
C ARG A 352 2.18 -20.47 16.05
#